data_AF-A0A401GTT6-F1
#
_entry.id   AF-A0A401GTT6-F1
#
_cell.length_a   1.000
_cell.length_b   1.000
_cell.length_c   1.000
_cell.angle_alpha   90.00
_cell.angle_beta   90.00
_cell.angle_gamma   90.00
#
_symmetry.space_group_name_H-M   'P 1'
#
loop_
_entity.id
_entity.type
_entity.pdbx_description
1 polymer ?
#
loop_
_entity_poly.entity_id
_entity_poly.type
_entity_poly.pdbx_seq_one_letter_code
_entity_poly.pdbx_strand_id
1 'polypeptide(L)'
;MLANLLAFLNPSRSRHDSFILLIRSSGVNCVHLVPEEPGVVEQFSAYSGSTNRLPPLSRTVTSIQSGEPLGELEVRVTEGESLPTAVQRLSDHVRRAYDAGSATVGVDKVAEIDADEARLHQCDRALRQGFRAMAEEGRGNDGAGAAPVKYTVELARISRSRPGRIWDDSMLTSFPH
;
A
#
# COMPACT_ATOMS: atom_id res chain seq x y z
N MET A 1 9.58 -24.52 25.69
CA MET A 1 8.61 -24.72 24.59
C MET A 1 7.19 -24.20 24.88
N LEU A 2 6.89 -23.65 26.07
CA LEU A 2 5.56 -23.11 26.41
C LEU A 2 5.33 -21.62 26.04
N ALA A 3 6.39 -20.84 25.78
CA ALA A 3 6.28 -19.42 25.45
C ALA A 3 5.61 -19.16 24.07
N ASN A 4 5.78 -20.08 23.11
CA ASN A 4 5.20 -19.96 21.77
C ASN A 4 3.67 -20.20 21.76
N LEU A 5 3.12 -20.91 22.76
CA LEU A 5 1.68 -21.15 22.84
C LEU A 5 0.92 -19.94 23.41
N LEU A 6 1.55 -19.20 24.34
CA LEU A 6 0.98 -17.96 24.91
C LEU A 6 1.00 -16.80 23.90
N ALA A 7 1.90 -16.85 22.91
CA ALA A 7 1.91 -15.92 21.79
C ALA A 7 0.65 -16.03 20.91
N PHE A 8 0.07 -17.23 20.79
CA PHE A 8 -1.14 -17.52 20.01
C PHE A 8 -2.43 -17.12 20.72
N LEU A 9 -2.44 -17.04 22.05
CA LEU A 9 -3.64 -16.76 22.86
C LEU A 9 -3.81 -15.29 23.22
N ASN A 10 -3.00 -14.39 22.65
CA ASN A 10 -3.13 -12.97 22.89
C ASN A 10 -4.12 -12.39 21.85
N PRO A 11 -5.38 -12.06 22.21
CA PRO A 11 -6.38 -11.60 21.24
C PRO A 11 -6.00 -10.27 20.58
N SER A 12 -5.11 -9.48 21.19
CA SER A 12 -4.51 -8.29 20.59
C SER A 12 -3.44 -8.57 19.53
N ARG A 13 -2.87 -9.79 19.47
CA ARG A 13 -1.88 -10.22 18.46
C ARG A 13 -2.48 -10.76 17.15
N SER A 14 -3.81 -10.87 17.08
CA SER A 14 -4.50 -11.39 15.89
C SER A 14 -4.77 -10.34 14.80
N ARG A 15 -4.34 -9.09 14.99
CA ARG A 15 -4.51 -8.01 14.03
C ARG A 15 -3.22 -7.79 13.25
N HIS A 16 -3.25 -8.14 11.98
CA HIS A 16 -2.12 -7.94 11.07
C HIS A 16 -2.24 -6.56 10.42
N ASP A 17 -1.83 -5.54 11.17
CA ASP A 17 -1.89 -4.16 10.71
C ASP A 17 -0.97 -3.93 9.51
N SER A 18 -1.37 -3.00 8.65
CA SER A 18 -0.59 -2.56 7.50
C SER A 18 -1.02 -1.18 7.03
N PHE A 19 -0.21 -0.56 6.18
CA PHE A 19 -0.57 0.64 5.44
C PHE A 19 -0.76 0.34 3.96
N ILE A 20 -1.73 1.00 3.34
CA ILE A 20 -2.00 0.94 1.89
C ILE A 20 -2.24 2.34 1.36
N LEU A 21 -1.83 2.59 0.11
CA LEU A 21 -2.28 3.77 -0.64
C LEU A 21 -3.56 3.41 -1.40
N LEU A 22 -4.59 4.23 -1.24
CA LEU A 22 -5.86 4.15 -1.94
C LEU A 22 -5.90 5.28 -2.98
N ILE A 23 -5.90 4.93 -4.26
CA ILE A 23 -6.04 5.86 -5.38
C ILE A 23 -7.49 5.80 -5.87
N ARG A 24 -8.26 6.86 -5.58
CA ARG A 24 -9.68 6.95 -5.93
C ARG A 24 -9.85 7.37 -7.39
N SER A 25 -10.57 6.56 -8.14
CA SER A 25 -10.97 6.76 -9.54
C SER A 25 -12.43 6.32 -9.71
N SER A 26 -12.85 5.88 -10.91
CA SER A 26 -14.12 5.15 -11.07
C SER A 26 -14.13 3.82 -10.31
N GLY A 27 -12.96 3.27 -9.98
CA GLY A 27 -12.73 2.24 -8.96
C GLY A 27 -11.69 2.69 -7.94
N VAL A 28 -11.15 1.77 -7.14
CA VAL A 28 -10.04 2.04 -6.22
C VAL A 28 -8.85 1.19 -6.62
N ASN A 29 -7.74 1.86 -6.95
CA ASN A 29 -6.46 1.17 -7.13
C ASN A 29 -5.69 1.26 -5.81
N CYS A 30 -5.03 0.18 -5.45
CA CYS A 30 -4.33 0.06 -4.19
C CYS A 30 -2.85 -0.24 -4.43
N VAL A 31 -1.98 0.40 -3.67
CA VAL A 31 -0.56 0.04 -3.55
C VAL A 31 -0.31 -0.36 -2.10
N HIS A 32 0.16 -1.58 -1.90
CA HIS A 32 0.40 -2.17 -0.58
C HIS A 32 1.85 -2.61 -0.48
N LEU A 33 2.55 -2.17 0.57
CA LEU A 33 3.87 -2.70 0.92
C LEU A 33 3.67 -3.75 2.01
N VAL A 34 4.10 -5.00 1.75
CA VAL A 34 3.84 -6.15 2.63
C VAL A 34 4.81 -6.11 3.83
N PRO A 35 4.35 -5.87 5.08
CA PRO A 35 5.26 -5.73 6.22
C PRO A 35 6.10 -6.99 6.49
N GLU A 36 5.56 -8.16 6.16
CA GLU A 36 6.22 -9.46 6.38
C GLU A 36 7.17 -9.88 5.26
N GLU A 37 7.09 -9.25 4.08
CA GLU A 37 7.93 -9.55 2.91
C GLU A 37 8.70 -8.28 2.48
N PRO A 38 9.97 -8.11 2.90
CA PRO A 38 10.74 -6.91 2.62
C PRO A 38 10.81 -6.58 1.11
N GLY A 39 10.49 -5.34 0.76
CA GLY A 39 10.56 -4.83 -0.61
C GLY A 39 9.46 -5.35 -1.55
N VAL A 40 8.51 -6.15 -1.06
CA VAL A 40 7.36 -6.59 -1.85
C VAL A 40 6.28 -5.52 -1.85
N VAL A 41 6.09 -4.90 -3.00
CA VAL A 41 5.02 -3.95 -3.29
C VAL A 41 3.99 -4.64 -4.18
N GLU A 42 2.75 -4.69 -3.72
CA GLU A 42 1.62 -5.26 -4.44
C GLU A 42 0.67 -4.18 -4.94
N GLN A 43 0.10 -4.44 -6.11
CA GLN A 43 -0.93 -3.62 -6.71
C GLN A 43 -2.18 -4.45 -6.90
N PHE A 44 -3.32 -3.90 -6.52
CA PHE A 44 -4.61 -4.52 -6.79
C PHE A 44 -5.67 -3.45 -7.00
N SER A 45 -6.68 -3.79 -7.78
CA SER A 45 -7.80 -2.89 -8.06
C SER A 45 -9.05 -3.50 -7.46
N ALA A 46 -9.78 -2.69 -6.70
CA ALA A 46 -11.09 -3.03 -6.21
C ALA A 46 -12.10 -2.19 -7.00
N TYR A 47 -13.03 -2.84 -7.70
CA TYR A 47 -14.07 -2.17 -8.48
C TYR A 47 -15.35 -2.10 -7.66
N SER A 48 -15.92 -0.91 -7.53
CA SER A 48 -17.28 -0.71 -7.02
C SER A 48 -18.09 -0.16 -8.18
N GLY A 49 -19.23 -0.77 -8.50
CA GLY A 49 -20.22 -0.16 -9.40
C GLY A 49 -20.84 1.13 -8.84
N SER A 50 -20.34 1.65 -7.71
CA SER A 50 -20.77 2.86 -7.04
C SER A 50 -19.56 3.68 -6.57
N THR A 51 -19.51 4.95 -6.97
CA THR A 51 -18.48 5.92 -6.57
C THR A 51 -18.58 6.36 -5.09
N ASN A 52 -19.72 6.13 -4.45
CA ASN A 52 -19.99 6.58 -3.07
C ASN A 52 -19.60 5.57 -1.99
N ARG A 53 -19.16 4.37 -2.39
CA ARG A 53 -18.76 3.32 -1.45
C ARG A 53 -17.41 2.78 -1.86
N LEU A 54 -16.48 2.75 -0.90
CA LEU A 54 -15.24 2.00 -1.08
C LEU A 54 -15.65 0.57 -1.50
N PRO A 55 -15.11 0.06 -2.62
CA PRO A 55 -15.35 -1.32 -3.00
C PRO A 55 -14.96 -2.23 -1.84
N PRO A 56 -15.60 -3.40 -1.72
CA PRO A 56 -15.16 -4.38 -0.73
C PRO A 56 -13.68 -4.65 -1.02
N LEU A 57 -12.82 -4.21 -0.10
CA LEU A 57 -11.42 -4.61 -0.13
C LEU A 57 -11.39 -6.14 -0.06
N SER A 58 -10.34 -6.75 -0.62
CA SER A 58 -10.08 -8.19 -0.55
C SER A 58 -10.50 -8.77 0.81
N ARG A 59 -11.02 -10.01 0.84
CA ARG A 59 -11.41 -10.74 2.07
C ARG A 59 -10.33 -10.75 3.15
N THR A 60 -9.07 -10.49 2.77
CA THR A 60 -7.94 -10.41 3.68
C THR A 60 -7.93 -9.11 4.50
N VAL A 61 -8.48 -8.01 3.98
CA VAL A 61 -8.63 -6.75 4.71
C VAL A 61 -9.92 -6.80 5.53
N THR A 62 -9.79 -6.78 6.86
CA THR A 62 -10.93 -6.91 7.77
C THR A 62 -11.50 -5.56 8.21
N SER A 63 -10.66 -4.52 8.27
CA SER A 63 -11.10 -3.16 8.55
C SER A 63 -10.15 -2.11 8.02
N ILE A 64 -10.68 -0.94 7.67
CA ILE A 64 -9.90 0.30 7.54
C ILE A 64 -9.99 1.01 8.89
N GLN A 65 -8.85 1.21 9.54
CA GLN A 65 -8.78 1.83 10.86
C GLN A 65 -8.73 3.36 10.77
N SER A 66 -8.02 3.89 9.77
CA SER A 66 -7.89 5.32 9.51
C SER A 66 -7.59 5.57 8.03
N GLY A 67 -7.85 6.79 7.57
CA GLY A 67 -7.48 7.28 6.24
C GLY A 67 -7.00 8.73 6.33
N GLU A 68 -5.83 9.01 5.78
CA GLU A 68 -5.24 10.34 5.71
C GLU A 68 -5.09 10.75 4.23
N PRO A 69 -5.63 11.90 3.80
CA PRO A 69 -5.40 12.38 2.45
C PRO A 69 -3.92 12.77 2.28
N LEU A 70 -3.25 12.16 1.30
CA LEU A 70 -1.87 12.51 0.96
C LEU A 70 -1.77 13.58 -0.13
N GLY A 71 -2.78 13.66 -1.01
CA GLY A 71 -2.84 14.65 -2.09
C GLY A 71 -3.40 14.08 -3.38
N GLU A 72 -2.93 14.63 -4.50
CA GLU A 72 -3.38 14.27 -5.84
C GLU A 72 -2.24 13.62 -6.63
N LEU A 73 -2.55 12.51 -7.29
CA LEU A 73 -1.71 11.87 -8.29
C LEU A 73 -2.12 12.40 -9.67
N GLU A 74 -1.18 13.01 -10.37
CA GLU A 74 -1.39 13.52 -11.73
C GLU A 74 -1.00 12.45 -12.76
N VAL A 75 -1.90 12.20 -13.72
CA VAL A 75 -1.71 11.22 -14.80
C VAL A 75 -1.93 11.90 -16.13
N ARG A 76 -0.93 11.81 -17.01
CA ARG A 76 -0.91 12.53 -18.31
C ARG A 76 -1.51 11.67 -19.41
N VAL A 77 -2.83 11.46 -19.34
CA VAL A 77 -3.57 10.62 -20.30
C VAL A 77 -3.37 11.06 -21.76
N THR A 78 -3.23 12.36 -21.99
CA THR A 78 -3.00 12.96 -23.31
C THR A 78 -1.58 12.73 -23.85
N GLU A 79 -0.62 12.40 -22.99
CA GLU A 79 0.73 11.95 -23.37
C GLU A 79 0.81 10.41 -23.51
N GLY A 80 -0.33 9.72 -23.46
CA GLY A 80 -0.43 8.27 -23.57
C GLY A 80 -0.23 7.52 -22.24
N GLU A 81 -0.13 8.22 -21.11
CA GLU A 81 0.00 7.59 -19.79
C GLU A 81 -1.36 7.10 -19.28
N SER A 82 -1.44 5.83 -18.91
CA SER A 82 -2.64 5.26 -18.28
C SER A 82 -2.54 5.26 -16.76
N LEU A 83 -3.68 5.27 -16.06
CA LEU A 83 -3.69 5.13 -14.59
C LEU A 83 -2.93 3.88 -14.10
N PRO A 84 -3.10 2.68 -14.71
CA PRO A 84 -2.26 1.52 -14.37
C PRO A 84 -0.76 1.78 -14.51
N THR A 85 -0.33 2.47 -15.57
CA THR A 85 1.08 2.84 -15.76
C THR A 85 1.59 3.78 -14.66
N ALA A 86 0.77 4.76 -14.26
CA ALA A 86 1.11 5.67 -13.17
C ALA A 86 1.18 4.93 -11.82
N VAL A 87 0.26 4.00 -11.55
CA VAL A 87 0.27 3.17 -10.32
C VAL A 87 1.49 2.24 -10.29
N GLN A 88 1.91 1.71 -11.44
CA GLN A 88 3.16 0.95 -11.53
C GLN A 88 4.37 1.80 -11.17
N ARG A 89 4.49 3.01 -11.74
CA ARG A 89 5.56 3.95 -11.38
C ARG A 89 5.55 4.29 -9.90
N LEU A 90 4.37 4.56 -9.33
CA LEU A 90 4.22 4.81 -7.89
C LEU A 90 4.78 3.65 -7.07
N SER A 91 4.49 2.41 -7.47
CA SER A 91 5.01 1.21 -6.80
C SER A 91 6.54 1.13 -6.86
N ASP A 92 7.14 1.49 -7.99
CA ASP A 92 8.60 1.56 -8.14
C ASP A 92 9.22 2.65 -7.24
N HIS A 93 8.56 3.80 -7.09
CA HIS A 93 8.97 4.84 -6.15
C HIS A 93 8.89 4.39 -4.69
N VAL A 94 7.80 3.72 -4.31
CA VAL A 94 7.62 3.16 -2.96
C VAL A 94 8.70 2.12 -2.67
N ARG A 95 8.99 1.23 -3.62
CA ARG A 95 10.05 0.23 -3.47
C ARG A 95 11.42 0.88 -3.26
N ARG A 96 11.79 1.86 -4.10
CA ARG A 96 13.04 2.62 -3.94
C ARG A 96 13.14 3.32 -2.60
N ALA A 97 12.05 3.92 -2.12
CA ALA A 97 12.01 4.56 -0.81
C ALA A 97 12.19 3.56 0.34
N TYR A 98 11.57 2.37 0.23
CA TYR A 98 11.74 1.30 1.20
C TYR A 98 13.19 0.81 1.27
N ASP A 99 13.81 0.53 0.11
CA ASP A 99 15.19 0.04 0.02
C ASP A 99 16.19 1.06 0.59
N ALA A 100 15.99 2.35 0.29
CA ALA A 100 16.81 3.44 0.84
C ALA A 100 16.68 3.54 2.38
N GLY A 101 15.46 3.38 2.90
CA GLY A 101 15.22 3.34 4.35
C GLY A 101 15.87 2.12 5.01
N SER A 102 15.78 0.96 4.38
CA SER A 102 16.35 -0.29 4.91
C SER A 102 17.87 -0.27 4.99
N ALA A 103 18.55 0.45 4.11
CA ALA A 103 20.00 0.58 4.12
C ALA A 103 20.53 1.39 5.33
N THR A 104 19.67 2.17 6.01
CA THR A 104 20.08 3.05 7.12
C THR A 104 19.81 2.47 8.51
N VAL A 105 18.98 1.44 8.62
CA VAL A 105 18.69 0.78 9.90
C VAL A 105 19.77 -0.26 10.18
N GLY A 106 20.87 0.18 10.79
CA GLY A 106 21.90 -0.69 11.34
C GLY A 106 21.31 -1.67 12.36
N VAL A 107 21.83 -2.90 12.35
CA VAL A 107 21.42 -4.04 13.18
C VAL A 107 21.61 -3.69 14.67
N ASP A 108 20.61 -3.11 15.30
CA ASP A 108 20.56 -2.99 16.75
C ASP A 108 19.37 -3.78 17.30
N LYS A 109 19.63 -4.49 18.41
CA LYS A 109 18.74 -5.51 18.97
C LYS A 109 17.48 -4.90 19.57
N VAL A 110 16.52 -4.60 18.71
CA VAL A 110 15.16 -4.20 19.07
C VAL A 110 14.39 -5.47 19.48
N ALA A 111 13.81 -5.46 20.68
CA ALA A 111 12.98 -6.57 21.18
C ALA A 111 11.83 -6.85 20.20
N GLU A 112 11.43 -8.10 19.97
CA GLU A 112 10.51 -8.49 18.88
C GLU A 112 9.21 -7.67 18.77
N ILE A 113 8.64 -7.18 19.88
CA ILE A 113 7.43 -6.32 19.89
C ILE A 113 7.69 -4.98 19.18
N ASP A 114 8.91 -4.51 19.33
CA ASP A 114 9.42 -3.20 18.93
C ASP A 114 9.88 -3.30 17.43
N ALA A 115 10.15 -4.51 16.94
CA ALA A 115 10.48 -4.80 15.53
C ALA A 115 9.26 -4.80 14.59
N ASP A 116 8.09 -5.26 15.05
CA ASP A 116 6.85 -5.25 14.27
C ASP A 116 6.36 -3.81 14.03
N GLU A 117 6.37 -3.00 15.08
CA GLU A 117 6.01 -1.58 15.01
C GLU A 117 7.03 -0.80 14.17
N ALA A 118 8.33 -1.08 14.31
CA ALA A 118 9.37 -0.49 13.47
C ALA A 118 9.17 -0.82 11.98
N ARG A 119 8.84 -2.07 11.63
CA ARG A 119 8.51 -2.47 10.26
C ARG A 119 7.28 -1.77 9.72
N LEU A 120 6.24 -1.67 10.53
CA LEU A 120 5.01 -0.97 10.15
C LEU A 120 5.28 0.52 9.88
N HIS A 121 6.09 1.18 10.71
CA HIS A 121 6.54 2.56 10.50
C HIS A 121 7.45 2.73 9.29
N GLN A 122 8.31 1.74 8.99
CA GLN A 122 9.10 1.76 7.76
C GLN A 122 8.19 1.70 6.53
N CYS A 123 7.13 0.90 6.57
CA CYS A 123 6.16 0.82 5.48
C CYS A 123 5.40 2.14 5.27
N ASP A 124 4.90 2.75 6.35
CA ASP A 124 4.27 4.09 6.32
C ASP A 124 5.19 5.13 5.67
N ARG A 125 6.45 5.21 6.13
CA ARG A 125 7.43 6.16 5.59
C ARG A 125 7.71 5.91 4.11
N ALA A 126 7.90 4.66 3.70
CA ALA A 126 8.18 4.32 2.30
C ALA A 126 7.01 4.68 1.38
N LEU A 127 5.77 4.42 1.80
CA LEU A 127 4.57 4.78 1.03
C LEU A 127 4.46 6.31 0.85
N ARG A 128 4.67 7.07 1.92
CA ARG A 128 4.63 8.54 1.88
C ARG A 128 5.76 9.13 1.03
N GLN A 129 6.98 8.62 1.19
CA GLN A 129 8.14 9.09 0.44
C GLN A 129 8.02 8.74 -1.05
N GLY A 130 7.58 7.52 -1.36
CA GLY A 130 7.33 7.09 -2.74
C GLY A 130 6.28 7.97 -3.43
N PHE A 131 5.17 8.27 -2.73
CA PHE A 131 4.16 9.19 -3.24
C PHE A 131 4.70 10.60 -3.47
N ARG A 132 5.42 11.17 -2.50
CA ARG A 132 6.01 12.52 -2.63
C ARG A 132 6.98 12.62 -3.80
N ALA A 133 7.89 11.65 -3.94
CA ALA A 133 8.84 11.63 -5.04
C ALA A 133 8.13 11.62 -6.41
N MET A 134 7.09 10.82 -6.57
CA MET A 134 6.30 10.79 -7.80
C MET A 134 5.53 12.10 -8.03
N ALA A 135 4.93 12.67 -6.99
CA ALA A 135 4.19 13.92 -7.09
C ALA A 135 5.10 15.11 -7.46
N GLU A 136 6.35 15.11 -6.99
CA GLU A 136 7.37 16.11 -7.32
C GLU A 136 7.86 15.96 -8.77
N GLU A 137 8.04 14.73 -9.28
CA GLU A 137 8.35 14.48 -10.70
C GLU A 137 7.27 15.04 -11.63
N GLY A 138 5.99 14.91 -11.26
CA GLY A 138 4.86 15.42 -12.05
C GLY A 138 4.87 16.94 -12.23
N ARG A 139 5.30 17.68 -11.21
CA ARG A 139 5.35 19.15 -11.18
C ARG A 139 6.53 19.75 -11.94
N GLY A 140 7.59 18.98 -12.17
CA GLY A 140 8.80 19.47 -12.85
C GLY A 140 8.67 19.58 -14.37
N ASN A 141 7.56 19.11 -14.95
CA ASN A 141 7.46 18.85 -16.38
C ASN A 141 6.24 19.56 -17.02
N ASP A 142 5.95 20.79 -16.59
CA ASP A 142 4.86 21.67 -17.08
C ASP A 142 5.08 22.17 -18.53
N GLY A 143 5.39 21.24 -19.44
CA GLY A 143 5.34 21.49 -20.87
C GLY A 143 3.90 21.84 -21.30
N ALA A 144 3.78 22.64 -22.36
CA ALA A 144 2.53 23.19 -22.90
C ALA A 144 1.58 22.13 -23.52
N GLY A 145 1.24 21.08 -22.76
CA GLY A 145 0.31 20.02 -23.10
C GLY A 145 -1.05 20.19 -22.40
N ALA A 146 -1.99 19.30 -22.74
CA ALA A 146 -3.31 19.26 -22.13
C ALA A 146 -3.24 18.92 -20.62
N ALA A 147 -4.18 19.47 -19.84
CA ALA A 147 -4.20 19.34 -18.39
C ALA A 147 -4.18 17.87 -17.93
N PRO A 148 -3.36 17.51 -16.93
CA PRO A 148 -3.32 16.15 -16.39
C PRO A 148 -4.63 15.78 -15.70
N VAL A 149 -4.97 14.49 -15.72
CA VAL A 149 -6.07 13.95 -14.93
C VAL A 149 -5.57 13.73 -13.51
N LYS A 150 -6.35 14.17 -12.51
CA LYS A 150 -5.98 14.08 -11.10
C LYS A 150 -6.79 13.02 -10.38
N TYR A 151 -6.10 12.21 -9.58
CA TYR A 151 -6.70 11.17 -8.75
C TYR A 151 -6.35 11.42 -7.28
N THR A 152 -7.35 11.40 -6.40
CA THR A 152 -7.11 11.55 -4.96
C THR A 152 -6.39 10.32 -4.41
N VAL A 153 -5.35 10.55 -3.62
CA VAL A 153 -4.59 9.51 -2.93
C VAL A 153 -4.76 9.65 -1.43
N GLU A 154 -5.16 8.57 -0.78
CA GLU A 154 -5.26 8.44 0.68
C GLU A 154 -4.29 7.36 1.16
N LEU A 155 -3.63 7.60 2.29
CA LEU A 155 -2.94 6.57 3.03
C LEU A 155 -3.88 6.01 4.09
N ALA A 156 -4.16 4.72 4.02
CA ALA A 156 -5.03 4.05 4.96
C ALA A 156 -4.25 3.06 5.84
N ARG A 157 -4.52 3.08 7.14
CA ARG A 157 -4.13 1.99 8.04
C ARG A 157 -5.23 0.95 8.01
N ILE A 158 -4.86 -0.31 7.78
CA ILE A 158 -5.79 -1.43 7.68
C ILE A 158 -5.43 -2.52 8.69
N SER A 159 -6.45 -3.28 9.09
CA SER A 159 -6.26 -4.58 9.74
C SER A 159 -6.43 -5.68 8.69
N ARG A 160 -5.57 -6.70 8.73
CA ARG A 160 -5.73 -7.92 7.94
C ARG A 160 -6.06 -9.13 8.82
N SER A 161 -6.76 -10.10 8.26
CA SER A 161 -7.10 -11.37 8.93
C SER A 161 -5.91 -12.33 9.09
N ARG A 162 -4.86 -12.14 8.30
CA ARG A 162 -3.63 -12.96 8.30
C ARG A 162 -2.43 -12.12 7.83
N PRO A 163 -1.19 -12.52 8.15
CA PRO A 163 0.00 -11.83 7.66
C PRO A 163 0.23 -12.10 6.17
N GLY A 164 1.06 -11.27 5.54
CA GLY A 164 1.45 -11.40 4.15
C GLY A 164 0.53 -10.67 3.15
N ARG A 165 0.62 -11.10 1.90
CA ARG A 165 0.00 -10.48 0.73
C ARG A 165 -1.52 -10.32 0.84
N ILE A 166 -2.07 -9.30 0.20
CA ILE A 166 -3.53 -9.10 0.12
C ILE A 166 -4.05 -9.85 -1.12
N TRP A 167 -4.81 -10.92 -0.91
CA TRP A 167 -5.29 -11.76 -2.03
C TRP A 167 -6.63 -11.27 -2.55
N ASP A 168 -6.73 -10.86 -3.80
CA ASP A 168 -8.04 -10.62 -4.42
C ASP A 168 -8.78 -11.94 -4.73
N ASP A 169 -10.08 -11.85 -5.05
CA ASP A 169 -10.89 -13.03 -5.39
C ASP A 169 -10.38 -13.75 -6.67
N SER A 170 -9.57 -13.10 -7.51
CA SER A 170 -9.01 -13.73 -8.72
C SER A 170 -7.95 -14.77 -8.39
N MET A 171 -7.24 -14.61 -7.26
CA MET A 171 -6.24 -15.57 -6.77
C MET A 171 -6.83 -16.79 -6.05
N LEU A 172 -8.14 -16.84 -5.83
CA LEU A 172 -8.82 -17.95 -5.13
C LEU A 172 -9.47 -18.98 -6.09
N THR A 173 -9.43 -18.75 -7.41
CA THR A 173 -10.14 -19.59 -8.38
C THR A 173 -9.30 -20.70 -9.03
N SER A 174 -8.03 -20.86 -8.68
CA SER A 174 -7.22 -21.99 -9.15
C SER A 174 -7.33 -23.20 -8.22
N PHE A 175 -8.48 -23.89 -8.27
CA PHE A 175 -8.51 -25.30 -7.89
C PHE A 175 -7.92 -26.12 -9.04
N PRO A 176 -6.90 -26.97 -8.82
CA PRO A 176 -6.45 -27.89 -9.85
C PRO A 176 -7.57 -28.91 -10.09
N HIS A 177 -7.98 -29.06 -11.35
CA HIS A 177 -8.81 -30.17 -11.81
C HIS A 177 -7.99 -31.44 -11.96
#